data_AF-A0A958PT96-F1
#
_entry.id   AF-A0A958PT96-F1
#
_cell.length_a   1.000
_cell.length_b   1.000
_cell.length_c   1.000
_cell.angle_alpha   90.00
_cell.angle_beta   90.00
_cell.angle_gamma   90.00
#
_symmetry.space_group_name_H-M   'P 1'
#
loop_
_entity.id
_entity.type
_entity.pdbx_description
1 polymer ?
#
loop_
_entity_poly.entity_id
_entity_poly.type
_entity_poly.pdbx_seq_one_letter_code
_entity_poly.pdbx_strand_id
1 'polypeptide(L)'
;QRDDEARKKREDDARKQRDDEARKRREDEVRKKRDDEARKRREDDARKHREDQARREREDRIRKERRAEQNRLREERERRRIRNEERLRREAAAERRLREERLRRERQRRSERHEEFERWKRREAREKLREIRDRRRWEVRLRRLIWEVYVPVRPVRPYEPIVDRDWWDDDQDADTGYWDMVEIRRTAQDLDELVFKIYQLAEIELAERTPWNDRAISLLFDVVDASQAYISALEQYPDNSADTVYELLNLEEAIMHAQKYVFCGSLSLRIQQNFKVVEYYVAKLLWNYRINDYGVESEDVVPAVNGLINTIEFMKDMQDSVIDAYNSLHQTVPAEEVLGCMDFSFRWSRPHDTTTWNVEQELGVVFAEELTLESINTGGNKGTNGVAGISELLVTYSDGEIENLVRLAYDLNDPHVYPKSGQLVLREEGDTIVIPLQSTKEIVKIFVKADSWISPDQKAEIKFQLRNATVPQTLN
;
A
#
# COMPACT_ATOMS: atom_id res chain seq x y z
N GLN A 1 -59.58 73.48 157.30
CA GLN A 1 -58.10 73.51 157.35
C GLN A 1 -57.58 72.17 156.86
N ARG A 2 -56.48 72.14 156.09
CA ARG A 2 -55.54 71.00 155.90
C ARG A 2 -55.75 69.86 154.87
N ASP A 3 -56.72 69.87 153.92
CA ASP A 3 -56.80 68.78 152.90
C ASP A 3 -56.63 69.16 151.41
N ASP A 4 -56.79 70.43 151.00
CA ASP A 4 -56.75 70.77 149.55
C ASP A 4 -55.34 70.82 148.93
N GLU A 5 -54.28 70.97 149.72
CA GLU A 5 -52.90 71.10 149.20
C GLU A 5 -52.26 69.74 148.85
N ALA A 6 -52.75 68.63 149.41
CA ALA A 6 -52.21 67.29 149.16
C ALA A 6 -52.58 66.74 147.77
N ARG A 7 -53.68 67.22 147.17
CA ARG A 7 -54.19 66.72 145.88
C ARG A 7 -53.44 67.30 144.69
N LYS A 8 -53.12 68.61 144.72
CA LYS A 8 -52.49 69.33 143.61
C LYS A 8 -51.07 68.84 143.29
N LYS A 9 -50.28 68.52 144.32
CA LYS A 9 -48.88 68.07 144.13
C LYS A 9 -48.76 66.69 143.46
N ARG A 10 -49.77 65.83 143.59
CA ARG A 10 -49.80 64.51 142.93
C ARG A 10 -50.21 64.59 141.45
N GLU A 11 -50.92 65.64 141.03
CA GLU A 11 -51.30 65.82 139.63
C GLU A 11 -50.14 66.32 138.77
N ASP A 12 -49.32 67.27 139.25
CA ASP A 12 -48.19 67.80 138.46
C ASP A 12 -47.07 66.77 138.23
N ASP A 13 -46.70 65.99 139.25
CA ASP A 13 -45.66 64.96 139.10
C ASP A 13 -46.11 63.80 138.17
N ALA A 14 -47.40 63.43 138.24
CA ALA A 14 -47.98 62.44 137.33
C ALA A 14 -48.08 62.95 135.88
N ARG A 15 -48.18 64.26 135.67
CA ARG A 15 -48.21 64.87 134.33
C ARG A 15 -46.82 64.96 133.72
N LYS A 16 -45.81 65.38 134.49
CA LYS A 16 -44.40 65.42 134.04
C LYS A 16 -43.84 64.06 133.67
N GLN A 17 -44.04 63.03 134.49
CA GLN A 17 -43.55 61.67 134.15
C GLN A 17 -44.17 61.12 132.87
N ARG A 18 -45.45 61.42 132.60
CA ARG A 18 -46.11 61.01 131.35
C ARG A 18 -45.59 61.74 130.12
N ASP A 19 -45.33 63.06 130.22
CA ASP A 19 -44.77 63.82 129.09
C ASP A 19 -43.32 63.40 128.78
N ASP A 20 -42.48 63.15 129.79
CA ASP A 20 -41.09 62.70 129.56
C ASP A 20 -41.00 61.26 129.02
N GLU A 21 -41.84 60.32 129.50
CA GLU A 21 -41.93 58.98 128.87
C GLU A 21 -42.49 59.05 127.45
N ALA A 22 -43.53 59.86 127.20
CA ALA A 22 -44.10 60.03 125.86
C ALA A 22 -43.09 60.67 124.90
N ARG A 23 -42.26 61.60 125.37
CA ARG A 23 -41.21 62.23 124.57
C ARG A 23 -40.06 61.27 124.27
N LYS A 24 -39.54 60.53 125.27
CA LYS A 24 -38.50 59.51 125.03
C LYS A 24 -38.96 58.41 124.08
N ARG A 25 -40.17 57.86 124.26
CA ARG A 25 -40.70 56.83 123.35
C ARG A 25 -40.87 57.34 121.93
N ARG A 26 -41.27 58.61 121.73
CA ARG A 26 -41.35 59.24 120.40
C ARG A 26 -39.98 59.49 119.78
N GLU A 27 -39.01 59.98 120.55
CA GLU A 27 -37.65 60.22 120.04
C GLU A 27 -36.94 58.90 119.70
N ASP A 28 -37.07 57.86 120.53
CA ASP A 28 -36.52 56.52 120.24
C ASP A 28 -37.24 55.83 119.07
N GLU A 29 -38.58 55.89 118.96
CA GLU A 29 -39.27 55.36 117.78
C GLU A 29 -38.89 56.08 116.48
N VAL A 30 -38.76 57.42 116.51
CA VAL A 30 -38.36 58.19 115.33
C VAL A 30 -36.91 57.88 114.95
N ARG A 31 -36.02 57.68 115.93
CA ARG A 31 -34.63 57.30 115.68
C ARG A 31 -34.53 55.89 115.12
N LYS A 32 -35.23 54.91 115.70
CA LYS A 32 -35.26 53.52 115.22
C LYS A 32 -35.86 53.42 113.81
N LYS A 33 -36.99 54.09 113.55
CA LYS A 33 -37.60 54.15 112.21
C LYS A 33 -36.67 54.80 111.18
N ARG A 34 -35.95 55.87 111.55
CA ARG A 34 -34.93 56.49 110.66
C ARG A 34 -33.73 55.59 110.38
N ASP A 35 -33.19 54.90 111.39
CA ASP A 35 -32.05 53.99 111.20
C ASP A 35 -32.47 52.72 110.43
N ASP A 36 -33.67 52.17 110.67
CA ASP A 36 -34.20 51.04 109.90
C ASP A 36 -34.57 51.43 108.45
N GLU A 37 -35.13 52.62 108.21
CA GLU A 37 -35.32 53.13 106.83
C GLU A 37 -33.98 53.42 106.14
N ALA A 38 -33.01 54.03 106.83
CA ALA A 38 -31.70 54.30 106.27
C ALA A 38 -30.93 53.01 105.97
N ARG A 39 -31.07 51.99 106.82
CA ARG A 39 -30.49 50.66 106.60
C ARG A 39 -31.18 49.92 105.46
N LYS A 40 -32.51 49.88 105.41
CA LYS A 40 -33.25 49.27 104.29
C LYS A 40 -32.94 49.96 102.97
N ARG A 41 -32.91 51.30 102.91
CA ARG A 41 -32.52 52.03 101.70
C ARG A 41 -31.10 51.69 101.26
N ARG A 42 -30.13 51.62 102.20
CA ARG A 42 -28.75 51.21 101.88
C ARG A 42 -28.64 49.75 101.42
N GLU A 43 -29.39 48.83 102.03
CA GLU A 43 -29.40 47.42 101.64
C GLU A 43 -30.11 47.22 100.27
N ASP A 44 -31.22 47.91 100.01
CA ASP A 44 -31.92 47.90 98.72
C ASP A 44 -31.11 48.59 97.61
N ASP A 45 -30.47 49.73 97.88
CA ASP A 45 -29.61 50.41 96.89
C ASP A 45 -28.34 49.59 96.60
N ALA A 46 -27.72 48.98 97.63
CA ALA A 46 -26.59 48.08 97.42
C ALA A 46 -27.01 46.80 96.67
N ARG A 47 -28.22 46.29 96.92
CA ARG A 47 -28.76 45.14 96.18
C ARG A 47 -29.08 45.49 94.73
N LYS A 48 -29.78 46.60 94.47
CA LYS A 48 -30.04 47.11 93.13
C LYS A 48 -28.75 47.37 92.36
N HIS A 49 -27.75 48.01 92.98
CA HIS A 49 -26.47 48.26 92.32
C HIS A 49 -25.72 46.96 91.98
N ARG A 50 -25.80 45.92 92.82
CA ARG A 50 -25.24 44.59 92.51
C ARG A 50 -26.02 43.87 91.41
N GLU A 51 -27.36 43.91 91.45
CA GLU A 51 -28.21 43.31 90.42
C GLU A 51 -28.03 44.01 89.06
N ASP A 52 -27.99 45.35 89.02
CA ASP A 52 -27.70 46.14 87.82
C ASP A 52 -26.28 45.92 87.30
N GLN A 53 -25.27 45.84 88.17
CA GLN A 53 -23.90 45.54 87.73
C GLN A 53 -23.81 44.12 87.16
N ALA A 54 -24.35 43.12 87.85
CA ALA A 54 -24.37 41.74 87.36
C ALA A 54 -25.17 41.60 86.05
N ARG A 55 -26.24 42.38 85.89
CA ARG A 55 -27.01 42.47 84.65
C ARG A 55 -26.20 43.10 83.53
N ARG A 56 -25.56 44.25 83.75
CA ARG A 56 -24.68 44.91 82.76
C ARG A 56 -23.53 44.00 82.34
N GLU A 57 -22.88 43.31 83.27
CA GLU A 57 -21.80 42.36 82.97
C GLU A 57 -22.27 41.13 82.18
N ARG A 58 -23.51 40.67 82.37
CA ARG A 58 -24.13 39.62 81.54
C ARG A 58 -24.50 40.13 80.16
N GLU A 59 -25.12 41.31 80.06
CA GLU A 59 -25.48 41.94 78.80
C GLU A 59 -24.22 42.24 77.95
N ASP A 60 -23.13 42.72 78.55
CA ASP A 60 -21.86 42.93 77.86
C ASP A 60 -21.15 41.63 77.45
N ARG A 61 -21.24 40.55 78.26
CA ARG A 61 -20.75 39.22 77.85
C ARG A 61 -21.51 38.71 76.64
N ILE A 62 -22.85 38.70 76.70
CA ILE A 62 -23.72 38.30 75.58
C ILE A 62 -23.45 39.19 74.34
N ARG A 63 -23.20 40.48 74.52
CA ARG A 63 -22.88 41.41 73.42
C ARG A 63 -21.50 41.14 72.81
N LYS A 64 -20.50 40.78 73.62
CA LYS A 64 -19.16 40.37 73.15
C LYS A 64 -19.21 39.03 72.43
N GLU A 65 -19.93 38.04 72.97
CA GLU A 65 -20.13 36.72 72.36
C GLU A 65 -20.84 36.83 71.02
N ARG A 66 -21.97 37.54 70.94
CA ARG A 66 -22.68 37.80 69.67
C ARG A 66 -21.81 38.51 68.63
N ARG A 67 -20.95 39.45 69.05
CA ARG A 67 -19.97 40.11 68.15
C ARG A 67 -18.89 39.13 67.67
N ALA A 68 -18.36 38.29 68.55
CA ALA A 68 -17.36 37.28 68.21
C ALA A 68 -17.94 36.21 67.26
N GLU A 69 -19.16 35.74 67.50
CA GLU A 69 -19.90 34.83 66.63
C GLU A 69 -20.21 35.46 65.27
N GLN A 70 -20.67 36.72 65.24
CA GLN A 70 -20.92 37.43 63.99
C GLN A 70 -19.63 37.64 63.17
N ASN A 71 -18.49 37.90 63.83
CA ASN A 71 -17.20 37.98 63.15
C ASN A 71 -16.74 36.62 62.61
N ARG A 72 -16.81 35.55 63.40
CA ARG A 72 -16.54 34.18 62.93
C ARG A 72 -17.39 33.81 61.72
N LEU A 73 -18.68 34.13 61.73
CA LEU A 73 -19.59 33.88 60.62
C LEU A 73 -19.26 34.71 59.37
N ARG A 74 -18.77 35.94 59.53
CA ARG A 74 -18.26 36.78 58.43
C ARG A 74 -16.98 36.19 57.82
N GLU A 75 -15.99 35.88 58.65
CA GLU A 75 -14.75 35.23 58.22
C GLU A 75 -15.01 33.89 57.54
N GLU A 76 -15.95 33.08 58.04
CA GLU A 76 -16.29 31.81 57.42
C GLU A 76 -16.98 32.00 56.05
N ARG A 77 -17.89 32.97 55.94
CA ARG A 77 -18.51 33.35 54.64
C ARG A 77 -17.48 33.85 53.64
N GLU A 78 -16.50 34.62 54.08
CA GLU A 78 -15.40 35.11 53.24
C GLU A 78 -14.48 33.97 52.79
N ARG A 79 -14.06 33.08 53.70
CA ARG A 79 -13.32 31.84 53.37
C ARG A 79 -14.12 30.92 52.44
N ARG A 80 -15.45 30.86 52.55
CA ARG A 80 -16.32 30.12 51.60
C ARG A 80 -16.37 30.80 50.22
N ARG A 81 -16.43 32.15 50.16
CA ARG A 81 -16.35 32.91 48.90
C ARG A 81 -15.02 32.68 48.18
N ILE A 82 -13.89 32.88 48.87
CA ILE A 82 -12.55 32.70 48.30
C ILE A 82 -12.37 31.27 47.74
N ARG A 83 -12.79 30.24 48.49
CA ARG A 83 -12.74 28.84 48.01
C ARG A 83 -13.64 28.58 46.80
N ASN A 84 -14.83 29.18 46.74
CA ASN A 84 -15.71 29.05 45.57
C ASN A 84 -15.15 29.78 44.35
N GLU A 85 -14.60 30.99 44.52
CA GLU A 85 -13.93 31.74 43.44
C GLU A 85 -12.69 31.01 42.93
N GLU A 86 -11.89 30.43 43.82
CA GLU A 86 -10.74 29.61 43.43
C GLU A 86 -11.17 28.35 42.67
N ARG A 87 -12.26 27.69 43.10
CA ARG A 87 -12.82 26.54 42.38
C ARG A 87 -13.29 26.93 40.99
N LEU A 88 -14.05 28.02 40.85
CA LEU A 88 -14.50 28.56 39.57
C LEU A 88 -13.32 28.93 38.65
N ARG A 89 -12.24 29.51 39.19
CA ARG A 89 -11.02 29.79 38.42
C ARG A 89 -10.33 28.52 37.93
N ARG A 90 -10.27 27.47 38.76
CA ARG A 90 -9.70 26.15 38.39
C ARG A 90 -10.57 25.45 37.34
N GLU A 91 -11.89 25.46 37.50
CA GLU A 91 -12.87 24.93 36.54
C GLU A 91 -12.74 25.64 35.17
N ALA A 92 -12.76 26.97 35.15
CA ALA A 92 -12.59 27.76 33.92
C ALA A 92 -11.21 27.58 33.26
N ALA A 93 -10.14 27.38 34.04
CA ALA A 93 -8.82 27.07 33.50
C ALA A 93 -8.75 25.66 32.90
N ALA A 94 -9.42 24.67 33.52
CA ALA A 94 -9.53 23.32 32.98
C ALA A 94 -10.36 23.30 31.68
N GLU A 95 -11.47 24.04 31.62
CA GLU A 95 -12.29 24.17 30.42
C GLU A 95 -11.51 24.83 29.27
N ARG A 96 -10.73 25.88 29.54
CA ARG A 96 -9.83 26.50 28.53
C ARG A 96 -8.83 25.48 27.96
N ARG A 97 -8.15 24.73 28.83
CA ARG A 97 -7.21 23.67 28.40
C ARG A 97 -7.89 22.60 27.55
N LEU A 98 -9.07 22.14 27.95
CA LEU A 98 -9.86 21.16 27.19
C LEU A 98 -10.30 21.71 25.82
N ARG A 99 -10.65 22.99 25.75
CA ARG A 99 -11.01 23.68 24.50
C ARG A 99 -9.81 23.85 23.57
N GLU A 100 -8.65 24.24 24.10
CA GLU A 100 -7.38 24.31 23.35
C GLU A 100 -6.95 22.93 22.83
N GLU A 101 -7.07 21.89 23.64
CA GLU A 101 -6.76 20.52 23.23
C GLU A 101 -7.72 20.02 22.15
N ARG A 102 -9.04 20.28 22.27
CA ARG A 102 -10.02 20.00 21.21
C ARG A 102 -9.64 20.69 19.90
N LEU A 103 -9.29 21.98 19.95
CA LEU A 103 -8.84 22.74 18.77
C LEU A 103 -7.54 22.19 18.18
N ARG A 104 -6.59 21.74 19.02
CA ARG A 104 -5.35 21.10 18.57
C ARG A 104 -5.63 19.78 17.85
N ARG A 105 -6.46 18.90 18.44
CA ARG A 105 -6.88 17.63 17.82
C ARG A 105 -7.67 17.87 16.53
N GLU A 106 -8.49 18.91 16.46
CA GLU A 106 -9.23 19.26 15.24
C GLU A 106 -8.29 19.77 14.13
N ARG A 107 -7.33 20.64 14.46
CA ARG A 107 -6.29 21.08 13.51
C ARG A 107 -5.46 19.92 12.99
N GLN A 108 -5.07 18.99 13.86
CA GLN A 108 -4.36 17.78 13.47
C GLN A 108 -5.19 16.94 12.48
N ARG A 109 -6.46 16.64 12.80
CA ARG A 109 -7.38 15.93 11.88
C ARG A 109 -7.60 16.66 10.55
N ARG A 110 -7.56 17.99 10.53
CA ARG A 110 -7.61 18.78 9.28
C ARG A 110 -6.31 18.65 8.47
N SER A 111 -5.14 18.61 9.12
CA SER A 111 -3.84 18.35 8.47
C SER A 111 -3.80 16.93 7.90
N GLU A 112 -4.14 15.92 8.71
CA GLU A 112 -4.15 14.50 8.31
C GLU A 112 -5.05 14.27 7.09
N ARG A 113 -6.28 14.82 7.09
CA ARG A 113 -7.17 14.76 5.91
C ARG A 113 -6.63 15.53 4.70
N HIS A 114 -5.94 16.65 4.89
CA HIS A 114 -5.33 17.39 3.78
C HIS A 114 -4.14 16.63 3.19
N GLU A 115 -3.28 16.04 4.02
CA GLU A 115 -2.16 15.19 3.60
C GLU A 115 -2.64 13.87 2.96
N GLU A 116 -3.75 13.31 3.43
CA GLU A 116 -4.43 12.18 2.78
C GLU A 116 -4.99 12.56 1.42
N PHE A 117 -5.67 13.71 1.30
CA PHE A 117 -6.15 14.25 0.02
C PHE A 117 -5.00 14.52 -0.96
N GLU A 118 -3.91 15.14 -0.52
CA GLU A 118 -2.72 15.36 -1.36
C GLU A 118 -1.95 14.06 -1.66
N ARG A 119 -2.09 12.99 -0.86
CA ARG A 119 -1.61 11.64 -1.21
C ARG A 119 -2.50 10.96 -2.24
N TRP A 120 -3.82 11.10 -2.11
CA TRP A 120 -4.79 10.61 -3.11
C TRP A 120 -4.59 11.31 -4.45
N LYS A 121 -4.56 12.63 -4.49
CA LYS A 121 -4.29 13.44 -5.69
C LYS A 121 -2.94 13.12 -6.36
N ARG A 122 -1.91 12.80 -5.57
CA ARG A 122 -0.61 12.33 -6.10
C ARG A 122 -0.63 10.88 -6.63
N ARG A 123 -1.54 10.02 -6.14
CA ARG A 123 -1.79 8.70 -6.74
C ARG A 123 -2.56 8.86 -8.05
N GLU A 124 -3.71 9.53 -8.02
CA GLU A 124 -4.55 9.81 -9.18
C GLU A 124 -3.76 10.49 -10.32
N ALA A 125 -2.89 11.46 -10.01
CA ALA A 125 -2.04 12.10 -11.02
C ALA A 125 -0.96 11.17 -11.60
N ARG A 126 -0.44 10.19 -10.83
CA ARG A 126 0.50 9.18 -11.33
C ARG A 126 -0.22 8.13 -12.18
N GLU A 127 -1.42 7.77 -11.78
CA GLU A 127 -2.33 6.84 -12.45
C GLU A 127 -2.74 7.39 -13.81
N LYS A 128 -3.24 8.63 -13.87
CA LYS A 128 -3.49 9.35 -15.14
C LYS A 128 -2.25 9.53 -16.01
N LEU A 129 -1.06 9.70 -15.42
CA LEU A 129 0.20 9.77 -16.19
C LEU A 129 0.66 8.40 -16.71
N ARG A 130 0.33 7.30 -16.03
CA ARG A 130 0.47 5.93 -16.56
C ARG A 130 -0.51 5.74 -17.71
N GLU A 131 -1.80 5.90 -17.46
CA GLU A 131 -2.89 5.86 -18.44
C GLU A 131 -2.54 6.63 -19.74
N ILE A 132 -2.07 7.88 -19.66
CA ILE A 132 -1.66 8.67 -20.85
C ILE A 132 -0.42 8.09 -21.55
N ARG A 133 0.60 7.66 -20.78
CA ARG A 133 1.84 7.10 -21.33
C ARG A 133 1.58 5.74 -22.00
N ASP A 134 0.79 4.91 -21.34
CA ASP A 134 0.49 3.56 -21.74
C ASP A 134 -0.49 3.61 -22.92
N ARG A 135 -1.52 4.46 -22.91
CA ARG A 135 -2.37 4.72 -24.09
C ARG A 135 -1.56 5.17 -25.31
N ARG A 136 -0.52 6.01 -25.16
CA ARG A 136 0.38 6.37 -26.28
C ARG A 136 1.25 5.21 -26.76
N ARG A 137 1.76 4.39 -25.85
CA ARG A 137 2.51 3.17 -26.18
C ARG A 137 1.63 2.19 -26.94
N TRP A 138 0.41 2.00 -26.45
CA TRP A 138 -0.60 1.16 -27.05
C TRP A 138 -1.11 1.69 -28.36
N GLU A 139 -1.24 3.01 -28.56
CA GLU A 139 -1.63 3.60 -29.83
C GLU A 139 -0.72 3.15 -30.98
N VAL A 140 0.59 3.01 -30.74
CA VAL A 140 1.54 2.51 -31.74
C VAL A 140 1.35 1.01 -32.03
N ARG A 141 1.07 0.18 -31.01
CA ARG A 141 0.82 -1.27 -31.19
C ARG A 141 -0.55 -1.55 -31.80
N LEU A 142 -1.59 -0.84 -31.35
CA LEU A 142 -2.92 -0.82 -31.90
C LEU A 142 -2.88 -0.39 -33.37
N ARG A 143 -2.13 0.66 -33.72
CA ARG A 143 -1.89 1.02 -35.12
C ARG A 143 -1.25 -0.12 -35.92
N ARG A 144 -0.36 -0.96 -35.37
CA ARG A 144 0.14 -2.14 -36.10
C ARG A 144 -0.90 -3.23 -36.26
N LEU A 145 -1.60 -3.58 -35.16
CA LEU A 145 -2.70 -4.56 -35.17
C LEU A 145 -3.77 -4.18 -36.21
N ILE A 146 -4.04 -2.88 -36.35
CA ILE A 146 -4.98 -2.28 -37.31
C ILE A 146 -4.39 -2.23 -38.73
N TRP A 147 -3.19 -1.66 -38.94
CA TRP A 147 -2.70 -1.27 -40.28
C TRP A 147 -1.77 -2.27 -40.97
N GLU A 148 -1.13 -3.21 -40.27
CA GLU A 148 -0.28 -4.20 -40.93
C GLU A 148 -1.15 -5.18 -41.72
N VAL A 149 -1.05 -5.16 -43.06
CA VAL A 149 -1.83 -5.97 -44.03
C VAL A 149 -1.59 -7.50 -43.90
N TYR A 150 -0.88 -7.92 -42.85
CA TYR A 150 -0.68 -9.29 -42.46
C TYR A 150 -1.98 -9.90 -41.93
N VAL A 151 -2.60 -10.80 -42.71
CA VAL A 151 -3.71 -11.64 -42.22
C VAL A 151 -3.17 -12.48 -41.07
N PRO A 152 -3.61 -12.26 -39.82
CA PRO A 152 -3.02 -12.95 -38.68
C PRO A 152 -3.45 -14.41 -38.72
N VAL A 153 -2.48 -15.31 -38.72
CA VAL A 153 -2.72 -16.75 -38.63
C VAL A 153 -3.54 -17.00 -37.37
N ARG A 154 -4.71 -17.65 -37.51
CA ARG A 154 -5.57 -18.00 -36.37
C ARG A 154 -4.72 -18.79 -35.36
N PRO A 155 -4.68 -18.41 -34.08
CA PRO A 155 -3.81 -19.08 -33.11
C PRO A 155 -4.19 -20.56 -33.03
N VAL A 156 -3.18 -21.43 -33.00
CA VAL A 156 -3.37 -22.88 -32.92
C VAL A 156 -3.72 -23.23 -31.47
N ARG A 157 -4.78 -24.00 -31.28
CA ARG A 157 -5.23 -24.46 -29.96
C ARG A 157 -4.15 -25.36 -29.34
N PRO A 158 -3.64 -25.06 -28.13
CA PRO A 158 -2.75 -25.98 -27.41
C PRO A 158 -3.51 -27.26 -27.01
N TYR A 159 -2.78 -28.32 -26.66
CA TYR A 159 -3.38 -29.53 -26.08
C TYR A 159 -4.28 -29.20 -24.88
N GLU A 160 -5.29 -30.04 -24.65
CA GLU A 160 -6.46 -29.72 -23.83
C GLU A 160 -6.12 -29.19 -22.42
N PRO A 161 -6.80 -28.12 -21.95
CA PRO A 161 -6.60 -27.60 -20.60
C PRO A 161 -6.95 -28.66 -19.56
N ILE A 162 -6.10 -28.82 -18.53
CA ILE A 162 -6.30 -29.79 -17.43
C ILE A 162 -7.48 -29.37 -16.50
N VAL A 163 -8.08 -28.21 -16.72
CA VAL A 163 -9.28 -27.79 -15.98
C VAL A 163 -10.50 -28.46 -16.58
N ASP A 164 -10.78 -29.65 -16.05
CA ASP A 164 -11.81 -30.69 -16.32
C ASP A 164 -13.27 -30.19 -16.39
N ARG A 165 -13.52 -29.21 -17.26
CA ARG A 165 -14.79 -28.58 -17.57
C ARG A 165 -14.84 -28.48 -19.09
N ASP A 166 -15.97 -28.84 -19.69
CA ASP A 166 -16.21 -28.68 -21.13
C ASP A 166 -16.37 -27.17 -21.44
N TRP A 167 -15.27 -26.42 -21.41
CA TRP A 167 -15.33 -24.95 -21.45
C TRP A 167 -15.96 -24.46 -22.77
N TRP A 168 -15.66 -25.11 -23.90
CA TRP A 168 -16.06 -24.68 -25.24
C TRP A 168 -16.34 -25.83 -26.20
N ASP A 169 -17.57 -25.85 -26.70
CA ASP A 169 -18.03 -26.68 -27.82
C ASP A 169 -17.65 -25.96 -29.13
N ASP A 170 -16.34 -25.99 -29.50
CA ASP A 170 -15.77 -25.32 -30.70
C ASP A 170 -16.45 -25.75 -32.03
N ASP A 171 -17.29 -26.80 -32.00
CA ASP A 171 -18.00 -27.39 -33.15
C ASP A 171 -19.32 -26.71 -33.54
N GLN A 172 -19.96 -25.89 -32.70
CA GLN A 172 -21.32 -25.39 -33.01
C GLN A 172 -21.37 -24.21 -34.00
N ASP A 173 -20.32 -23.38 -34.09
CA ASP A 173 -20.31 -22.14 -34.90
C ASP A 173 -19.07 -22.02 -35.83
N ALA A 174 -18.65 -23.14 -36.43
CA ALA A 174 -17.55 -23.17 -37.39
C ALA A 174 -17.80 -22.31 -38.66
N ASP A 175 -19.07 -22.02 -38.99
CA ASP A 175 -19.48 -21.33 -40.23
C ASP A 175 -19.48 -19.79 -40.14
N THR A 176 -19.59 -19.18 -38.96
CA THR A 176 -19.60 -17.71 -38.82
C THR A 176 -18.20 -17.14 -38.57
N GLY A 177 -17.34 -17.86 -37.85
CA GLY A 177 -15.93 -17.52 -37.66
C GLY A 177 -15.63 -16.26 -36.83
N TYR A 178 -16.65 -15.60 -36.28
CA TYR A 178 -16.55 -14.36 -35.51
C TYR A 178 -17.22 -14.50 -34.16
N TRP A 179 -16.56 -13.97 -33.12
CA TRP A 179 -17.18 -13.83 -31.81
C TRP A 179 -18.00 -12.55 -31.68
N ASP A 180 -19.22 -12.70 -31.20
CA ASP A 180 -20.02 -11.56 -30.76
C ASP A 180 -19.54 -11.02 -29.39
N MET A 181 -20.10 -9.89 -28.93
CA MET A 181 -19.70 -9.30 -27.64
C MET A 181 -20.10 -10.14 -26.42
N VAL A 182 -21.03 -11.09 -26.54
CA VAL A 182 -21.40 -12.04 -25.49
C VAL A 182 -20.35 -13.14 -25.39
N GLU A 183 -19.88 -13.67 -26.52
CA GLU A 183 -18.79 -14.65 -26.60
C GLU A 183 -17.45 -14.06 -26.19
N ILE A 184 -17.12 -12.84 -26.61
CA ILE A 184 -15.93 -12.11 -26.15
C ILE A 184 -15.97 -11.93 -24.62
N ARG A 185 -17.12 -11.55 -24.06
CA ARG A 185 -17.28 -11.38 -22.61
C ARG A 185 -17.20 -12.71 -21.85
N ARG A 186 -17.83 -13.77 -22.36
CA ARG A 186 -17.75 -15.11 -21.74
C ARG A 186 -16.32 -15.66 -21.79
N THR A 187 -15.63 -15.52 -22.93
CA THR A 187 -14.20 -15.87 -23.03
C THR A 187 -13.35 -15.07 -22.05
N ALA A 188 -13.62 -13.77 -21.87
CA ALA A 188 -12.90 -12.95 -20.90
C ALA A 188 -13.10 -13.42 -19.46
N GLN A 189 -14.33 -13.79 -19.08
CA GLN A 189 -14.66 -14.35 -17.75
C GLN A 189 -13.96 -15.70 -17.52
N ASP A 190 -13.99 -16.58 -18.52
CA ASP A 190 -13.33 -17.89 -18.45
C ASP A 190 -11.79 -17.76 -18.36
N LEU A 191 -11.22 -16.76 -19.06
CA LEU A 191 -9.82 -16.41 -19.01
C LEU A 191 -9.39 -15.90 -17.62
N ASP A 192 -10.18 -15.03 -16.99
CA ASP A 192 -9.92 -14.53 -15.63
C ASP A 192 -10.00 -15.66 -14.59
N GLU A 193 -11.01 -16.55 -14.68
CA GLU A 193 -11.12 -17.72 -13.80
C GLU A 193 -9.90 -18.65 -13.96
N LEU A 194 -9.36 -18.80 -15.17
CA LEU A 194 -8.15 -19.58 -15.45
C LEU A 194 -6.88 -18.91 -14.91
N VAL A 195 -6.69 -17.61 -15.17
CA VAL A 195 -5.55 -16.81 -14.69
C VAL A 195 -5.51 -16.80 -13.16
N PHE A 196 -6.65 -16.61 -12.49
CA PHE A 196 -6.74 -16.65 -11.04
C PHE A 196 -6.40 -18.02 -10.46
N LYS A 197 -6.83 -19.12 -11.10
CA LYS A 197 -6.43 -20.49 -10.70
C LYS A 197 -4.94 -20.75 -10.88
N ILE A 198 -4.34 -20.25 -11.96
CA ILE A 198 -2.88 -20.34 -12.18
C ILE A 198 -2.14 -19.61 -11.06
N TYR A 199 -2.56 -18.39 -10.71
CA TYR A 199 -1.99 -17.62 -9.61
C TYR A 199 -2.06 -18.39 -8.28
N GLN A 200 -3.23 -18.94 -7.92
CA GLN A 200 -3.41 -19.73 -6.69
C GLN A 200 -2.53 -20.98 -6.64
N LEU A 201 -2.36 -21.68 -7.76
CA LEU A 201 -1.46 -22.84 -7.83
C LEU A 201 0.01 -22.42 -7.70
N ALA A 202 0.40 -21.29 -8.32
CA ALA A 202 1.74 -20.75 -8.22
C ALA A 202 2.09 -20.27 -6.80
N GLU A 203 1.16 -19.66 -6.05
CA GLU A 203 1.37 -19.33 -4.62
C GLU A 203 1.66 -20.57 -3.76
N ILE A 204 1.06 -21.72 -4.09
CA ILE A 204 1.26 -22.99 -3.37
C ILE A 204 2.61 -23.62 -3.76
N GLU A 205 2.92 -23.69 -5.05
CA GLU A 205 4.16 -24.29 -5.55
C GLU A 205 5.41 -23.43 -5.23
N LEU A 206 5.27 -22.11 -5.20
CA LEU A 206 6.35 -21.16 -4.90
C LEU A 206 6.30 -20.63 -3.45
N ALA A 207 5.77 -21.41 -2.51
CA ALA A 207 5.61 -21.02 -1.10
C ALA A 207 6.93 -20.68 -0.38
N GLU A 208 8.07 -21.14 -0.89
CA GLU A 208 9.40 -20.73 -0.40
C GLU A 208 9.75 -19.30 -0.85
N ARG A 209 10.25 -18.48 0.07
CA ARG A 209 10.59 -17.07 -0.22
C ARG A 209 11.98 -16.94 -0.82
N THR A 210 12.07 -17.14 -2.13
CA THR A 210 13.24 -16.75 -2.93
C THR A 210 12.94 -15.44 -3.69
N PRO A 211 13.95 -14.60 -4.03
CA PRO A 211 13.74 -13.41 -4.84
C PRO A 211 13.15 -13.70 -6.22
N TRP A 212 13.38 -14.90 -6.76
CA TRP A 212 12.78 -15.38 -8.00
C TRP A 212 11.29 -15.71 -7.80
N ASN A 213 10.95 -16.45 -6.73
CA ASN A 213 9.57 -16.84 -6.39
C ASN A 213 8.70 -15.60 -6.14
N ASP A 214 9.17 -14.67 -5.31
CA ASP A 214 8.50 -13.39 -5.03
C ASP A 214 8.25 -12.59 -6.34
N ARG A 215 9.19 -12.64 -7.30
CA ARG A 215 9.04 -11.96 -8.59
C ARG A 215 8.08 -12.67 -9.54
N ALA A 216 8.10 -14.00 -9.59
CA ALA A 216 7.18 -14.80 -10.38
C ALA A 216 5.73 -14.65 -9.90
N ILE A 217 5.49 -14.73 -8.58
CA ILE A 217 4.17 -14.49 -7.97
C ILE A 217 3.70 -13.05 -8.26
N SER A 218 4.58 -12.04 -8.10
CA SER A 218 4.24 -10.65 -8.42
C SER A 218 3.82 -10.46 -9.89
N LEU A 219 4.49 -11.13 -10.83
CA LEU A 219 4.14 -11.01 -12.25
C LEU A 219 2.87 -11.78 -12.60
N LEU A 220 2.60 -12.92 -11.98
CA LEU A 220 1.31 -13.61 -12.13
C LEU A 220 0.16 -12.80 -11.52
N PHE A 221 0.40 -12.06 -10.44
CA PHE A 221 -0.57 -11.10 -9.89
C PHE A 221 -0.85 -9.96 -10.89
N ASP A 222 0.19 -9.41 -11.54
CA ASP A 222 0.01 -8.39 -12.59
C ASP A 222 -0.86 -8.91 -13.76
N VAL A 223 -0.83 -10.22 -14.08
CA VAL A 223 -1.74 -10.85 -15.08
C VAL A 223 -3.19 -10.92 -14.56
N VAL A 224 -3.40 -11.24 -13.28
CA VAL A 224 -4.75 -11.24 -12.65
C VAL A 224 -5.35 -9.83 -12.65
N ASP A 225 -4.56 -8.81 -12.27
CA ASP A 225 -5.02 -7.41 -12.24
C ASP A 225 -5.40 -6.93 -13.65
N ALA A 226 -4.62 -7.31 -14.66
CA ALA A 226 -4.91 -6.98 -16.06
C ALA A 226 -6.13 -7.75 -16.64
N SER A 227 -6.39 -9.01 -16.24
CA SER A 227 -7.60 -9.72 -16.68
C SER A 227 -8.87 -9.13 -16.08
N GLN A 228 -8.81 -8.70 -14.82
CA GLN A 228 -9.91 -7.99 -14.14
C GLN A 228 -10.14 -6.60 -14.73
N ALA A 229 -9.08 -5.87 -15.10
CA ALA A 229 -9.21 -4.60 -15.81
C ALA A 229 -9.90 -4.76 -17.18
N TYR A 230 -9.52 -5.80 -17.95
CA TYR A 230 -10.13 -6.11 -19.24
C TYR A 230 -11.62 -6.49 -19.12
N ILE A 231 -12.01 -7.32 -18.14
CA ILE A 231 -13.43 -7.59 -17.86
C ILE A 231 -14.17 -6.31 -17.47
N SER A 232 -13.58 -5.49 -16.60
CA SER A 232 -14.19 -4.23 -16.15
C SER A 232 -14.44 -3.28 -17.34
N ALA A 233 -13.53 -3.22 -18.30
CA ALA A 233 -13.72 -2.46 -19.54
C ALA A 233 -14.87 -3.03 -20.39
N LEU A 234 -14.98 -4.35 -20.54
CA LEU A 234 -16.08 -5.03 -21.26
C LEU A 234 -17.47 -4.83 -20.64
N GLU A 235 -17.53 -4.59 -19.32
CA GLU A 235 -18.76 -4.26 -18.61
C GLU A 235 -19.09 -2.76 -18.67
N GLN A 236 -18.07 -1.90 -18.55
CA GLN A 236 -18.24 -0.44 -18.55
C GLN A 236 -18.49 0.13 -19.95
N TYR A 237 -17.89 -0.46 -20.99
CA TYR A 237 -17.87 0.05 -22.35
C TYR A 237 -18.30 -1.01 -23.40
N PRO A 238 -19.52 -1.58 -23.29
CA PRO A 238 -19.97 -2.66 -24.18
C PRO A 238 -20.01 -2.28 -25.66
N ASP A 239 -20.12 -0.99 -25.97
CA ASP A 239 -20.23 -0.46 -27.33
C ASP A 239 -18.92 0.22 -27.84
N ASN A 240 -17.83 0.21 -27.06
CA ASN A 240 -16.55 0.86 -27.44
C ASN A 240 -15.39 -0.14 -27.48
N SER A 241 -15.23 -0.78 -28.64
CA SER A 241 -14.13 -1.72 -28.96
C SER A 241 -12.75 -1.14 -28.67
N ALA A 242 -12.53 0.16 -28.87
CA ALA A 242 -11.21 0.76 -28.70
C ALA A 242 -10.74 0.72 -27.23
N ASP A 243 -11.60 1.09 -26.28
CA ASP A 243 -11.25 1.11 -24.86
C ASP A 243 -11.09 -0.33 -24.29
N THR A 244 -11.86 -1.31 -24.77
CA THR A 244 -11.69 -2.71 -24.36
C THR A 244 -10.45 -3.37 -24.97
N VAL A 245 -10.07 -3.01 -26.21
CA VAL A 245 -8.81 -3.46 -26.83
C VAL A 245 -7.57 -2.92 -26.10
N TYR A 246 -7.62 -1.69 -25.56
CA TYR A 246 -6.50 -1.16 -24.78
C TYR A 246 -6.18 -2.03 -23.55
N GLU A 247 -7.20 -2.47 -22.81
CA GLU A 247 -6.98 -3.36 -21.66
C GLU A 247 -6.62 -4.80 -22.07
N LEU A 248 -7.09 -5.28 -23.23
CA LEU A 248 -6.65 -6.57 -23.77
C LEU A 248 -5.16 -6.56 -24.15
N LEU A 249 -4.67 -5.46 -24.72
CA LEU A 249 -3.24 -5.28 -25.03
C LEU A 249 -2.40 -5.14 -23.76
N ASN A 250 -2.95 -4.52 -22.71
CA ASN A 250 -2.34 -4.46 -21.38
C ASN A 250 -2.18 -5.87 -20.77
N LEU A 251 -3.22 -6.70 -20.85
CA LEU A 251 -3.19 -8.12 -20.46
C LEU A 251 -2.16 -8.93 -21.28
N GLU A 252 -2.07 -8.71 -22.59
CA GLU A 252 -1.03 -9.29 -23.44
C GLU A 252 0.40 -8.94 -22.94
N GLU A 253 0.63 -7.71 -22.46
CA GLU A 253 1.92 -7.34 -21.85
C GLU A 253 2.23 -8.07 -20.55
N ALA A 254 1.24 -8.13 -19.65
CA ALA A 254 1.40 -8.82 -18.38
C ALA A 254 1.76 -10.30 -18.62
N ILE A 255 1.09 -10.94 -19.59
CA ILE A 255 1.38 -12.31 -20.01
C ILE A 255 2.80 -12.45 -20.53
N MET A 256 3.26 -11.59 -21.45
CA MET A 256 4.64 -11.64 -21.96
C MET A 256 5.69 -11.45 -20.85
N HIS A 257 5.43 -10.60 -19.87
CA HIS A 257 6.34 -10.40 -18.74
C HIS A 257 6.37 -11.62 -17.78
N ALA A 258 5.22 -12.21 -17.50
CA ALA A 258 5.12 -13.42 -16.67
C ALA A 258 5.68 -14.67 -17.40
N GLN A 259 5.53 -14.75 -18.73
CA GLN A 259 5.94 -15.89 -19.58
C GLN A 259 7.37 -16.38 -19.26
N LYS A 260 8.35 -15.47 -19.20
CA LYS A 260 9.75 -15.84 -18.89
C LYS A 260 9.87 -16.57 -17.54
N TYR A 261 9.12 -16.15 -16.53
CA TYR A 261 9.14 -16.76 -15.20
C TYR A 261 8.33 -18.05 -15.16
N VAL A 262 7.25 -18.15 -15.95
CA VAL A 262 6.45 -19.37 -16.01
C VAL A 262 7.21 -20.53 -16.65
N PHE A 263 7.90 -20.29 -17.78
CA PHE A 263 8.55 -21.37 -18.54
C PHE A 263 10.02 -21.63 -18.16
N CYS A 264 10.76 -20.65 -17.63
CA CYS A 264 12.13 -20.86 -17.13
C CYS A 264 12.19 -21.22 -15.63
N GLY A 265 11.03 -21.48 -15.00
CA GLY A 265 10.89 -21.61 -13.56
C GLY A 265 10.72 -23.03 -13.04
N SER A 266 10.67 -23.14 -11.70
CA SER A 266 10.33 -24.38 -10.97
C SER A 266 8.82 -24.68 -10.93
N LEU A 267 7.98 -23.87 -11.61
CA LEU A 267 6.55 -24.10 -11.71
C LEU A 267 6.25 -25.38 -12.49
N SER A 268 5.26 -26.15 -12.02
CA SER A 268 4.88 -27.43 -12.59
C SER A 268 4.45 -27.32 -14.05
N LEU A 269 4.65 -28.42 -14.80
CA LEU A 269 4.18 -28.55 -16.18
C LEU A 269 2.68 -28.21 -16.32
N ARG A 270 1.88 -28.49 -15.29
CA ARG A 270 0.45 -28.15 -15.22
C ARG A 270 0.21 -26.64 -15.27
N ILE A 271 0.98 -25.86 -14.52
CA ILE A 271 0.90 -24.39 -14.56
C ILE A 271 1.35 -23.87 -15.93
N GLN A 272 2.46 -24.40 -16.45
CA GLN A 272 2.99 -24.02 -17.77
C GLN A 272 1.99 -24.28 -18.90
N GLN A 273 1.33 -25.45 -18.90
CA GLN A 273 0.29 -25.81 -19.89
C GLN A 273 -0.95 -24.90 -19.78
N ASN A 274 -1.45 -24.67 -18.56
CA ASN A 274 -2.57 -23.73 -18.36
C ASN A 274 -2.20 -22.30 -18.80
N PHE A 275 -0.94 -21.87 -18.61
CA PHE A 275 -0.49 -20.56 -19.08
C PHE A 275 -0.39 -20.48 -20.62
N LYS A 276 -0.06 -21.58 -21.32
CA LYS A 276 -0.20 -21.64 -22.80
C LYS A 276 -1.65 -21.51 -23.27
N VAL A 277 -2.62 -21.99 -22.48
CA VAL A 277 -4.05 -21.80 -22.76
C VAL A 277 -4.46 -20.34 -22.57
N VAL A 278 -3.92 -19.63 -21.56
CA VAL A 278 -4.08 -18.17 -21.38
C VAL A 278 -3.51 -17.39 -22.57
N GLU A 279 -2.28 -17.70 -23.01
CA GLU A 279 -1.67 -17.09 -24.21
C GLU A 279 -2.56 -17.27 -25.46
N TYR A 280 -3.07 -18.48 -25.68
CA TYR A 280 -3.97 -18.80 -26.79
C TYR A 280 -5.27 -17.98 -26.75
N TYR A 281 -5.93 -17.86 -25.59
CA TYR A 281 -7.19 -17.12 -25.50
C TYR A 281 -6.99 -15.61 -25.70
N VAL A 282 -5.92 -15.00 -25.20
CA VAL A 282 -5.61 -13.59 -25.46
C VAL A 282 -5.30 -13.37 -26.94
N ALA A 283 -4.54 -14.26 -27.58
CA ALA A 283 -4.34 -14.22 -29.03
C ALA A 283 -5.66 -14.37 -29.82
N LYS A 284 -6.58 -15.25 -29.39
CA LYS A 284 -7.89 -15.47 -30.04
C LYS A 284 -8.83 -14.27 -29.84
N LEU A 285 -8.79 -13.61 -28.68
CA LEU A 285 -9.51 -12.36 -28.42
C LEU A 285 -8.98 -11.22 -29.31
N LEU A 286 -7.65 -11.01 -29.37
CA LEU A 286 -7.02 -9.97 -30.20
C LEU A 286 -7.31 -10.19 -31.70
N TRP A 287 -7.35 -11.45 -32.13
CA TRP A 287 -7.74 -11.83 -33.49
C TRP A 287 -9.20 -11.45 -33.81
N ASN A 288 -10.15 -11.69 -32.90
CA ASN A 288 -11.56 -11.35 -33.09
C ASN A 288 -11.82 -9.84 -33.13
N TYR A 289 -11.24 -9.07 -32.21
CA TYR A 289 -11.36 -7.61 -32.23
C TYR A 289 -10.92 -6.99 -33.55
N ARG A 290 -9.84 -7.53 -34.12
CA ARG A 290 -9.32 -7.05 -35.39
C ARG A 290 -10.32 -7.21 -36.54
N ILE A 291 -11.20 -8.20 -36.52
CA ILE A 291 -12.15 -8.41 -37.64
C ILE A 291 -13.43 -7.59 -37.45
N ASN A 292 -13.96 -7.55 -36.22
CA ASN A 292 -15.20 -6.83 -35.92
C ASN A 292 -15.10 -5.31 -36.19
N ASP A 293 -13.95 -4.68 -35.92
CA ASP A 293 -13.74 -3.24 -36.14
C ASP A 293 -13.65 -2.85 -37.63
N TYR A 294 -13.40 -3.82 -38.53
CA TYR A 294 -13.14 -3.58 -39.95
C TYR A 294 -14.30 -3.87 -40.90
N GLY A 295 -15.37 -4.52 -40.43
CA GLY A 295 -16.64 -4.65 -41.14
C GLY A 295 -16.50 -4.95 -42.64
N VAL A 296 -15.76 -6.01 -42.99
CA VAL A 296 -15.31 -6.32 -44.36
C VAL A 296 -16.45 -6.87 -45.24
N GLU A 297 -17.57 -6.14 -45.30
CA GLU A 297 -18.65 -6.22 -46.31
C GLU A 297 -19.32 -4.85 -46.59
N SER A 298 -18.86 -3.72 -46.01
CA SER A 298 -19.48 -2.39 -46.19
C SER A 298 -18.62 -1.40 -46.98
N GLU A 299 -19.03 -1.06 -48.20
CA GLU A 299 -18.28 -0.19 -49.14
C GLU A 299 -18.20 1.31 -48.75
N ASP A 300 -18.92 1.77 -47.70
CA ASP A 300 -19.18 3.20 -47.45
C ASP A 300 -18.35 3.88 -46.33
N VAL A 301 -17.40 3.19 -45.67
CA VAL A 301 -16.78 3.66 -44.40
C VAL A 301 -15.67 4.73 -44.57
N VAL A 302 -15.28 5.08 -45.81
CA VAL A 302 -14.19 6.01 -46.13
C VAL A 302 -14.28 7.43 -45.48
N PRO A 303 -15.45 8.07 -45.29
CA PRO A 303 -15.49 9.47 -44.84
C PRO A 303 -15.02 9.73 -43.40
N ALA A 304 -15.23 8.79 -42.47
CA ALA A 304 -14.89 9.00 -41.05
C ALA A 304 -13.37 9.03 -40.81
N VAL A 305 -12.63 8.19 -41.54
CA VAL A 305 -11.16 8.08 -41.44
C VAL A 305 -10.47 9.37 -41.91
N ASN A 306 -11.03 10.05 -42.91
CA ASN A 306 -10.49 11.33 -43.43
C ASN A 306 -10.50 12.48 -42.41
N GLY A 307 -11.39 12.45 -41.40
CA GLY A 307 -11.39 13.43 -40.31
C GLY A 307 -10.16 13.30 -39.39
N LEU A 308 -9.70 12.07 -39.14
CA LEU A 308 -8.48 11.78 -38.39
C LEU A 308 -7.22 12.08 -39.22
N ILE A 309 -7.21 11.73 -40.51
CA ILE A 309 -6.06 11.92 -41.42
C ILE A 309 -5.56 13.38 -41.43
N ASN A 310 -6.44 14.36 -41.57
CA ASN A 310 -6.04 15.79 -41.63
C ASN A 310 -5.39 16.32 -40.33
N THR A 311 -5.63 15.68 -39.19
CA THR A 311 -4.96 16.02 -37.92
C THR A 311 -3.62 15.27 -37.77
N ILE A 312 -3.47 14.14 -38.48
CA ILE A 312 -2.29 13.27 -38.43
C ILE A 312 -1.18 13.73 -39.39
N GLU A 313 -1.50 14.36 -40.53
CA GLU A 313 -0.47 14.87 -41.44
C GLU A 313 0.46 15.92 -40.79
N PHE A 314 -0.06 16.74 -39.86
CA PHE A 314 0.75 17.67 -39.06
C PHE A 314 1.74 16.96 -38.10
N MET A 315 1.53 15.69 -37.79
CA MET A 315 2.41 14.89 -36.91
C MET A 315 3.36 13.95 -37.70
N LYS A 316 3.18 13.84 -39.03
CA LYS A 316 3.97 12.97 -39.91
C LYS A 316 5.44 13.42 -39.99
N ASP A 317 5.70 14.73 -39.97
CA ASP A 317 7.05 15.31 -39.98
C ASP A 317 7.90 14.94 -38.73
N MET A 318 7.29 14.42 -37.65
CA MET A 318 8.03 13.85 -36.51
C MET A 318 8.26 12.34 -36.62
N GLN A 319 7.61 11.66 -37.56
CA GLN A 319 7.49 10.20 -37.59
C GLN A 319 8.69 9.52 -38.26
N ASP A 320 9.25 10.13 -39.29
CA ASP A 320 10.34 9.56 -40.11
C ASP A 320 11.65 9.37 -39.31
N SER A 321 11.82 10.04 -38.17
CA SER A 321 12.98 9.86 -37.28
C SER A 321 12.89 8.60 -36.38
N VAL A 322 11.78 7.86 -36.38
CA VAL A 322 11.52 6.75 -35.44
C VAL A 322 11.25 5.42 -36.14
N ILE A 323 10.83 5.44 -37.41
CA ILE A 323 10.47 4.23 -38.17
C ILE A 323 11.66 3.27 -38.35
N ASP A 324 12.87 3.80 -38.58
CA ASP A 324 14.09 2.99 -38.78
C ASP A 324 14.48 2.13 -37.57
N ALA A 325 14.01 2.48 -36.36
CA ALA A 325 14.32 1.74 -35.15
C ALA A 325 13.44 0.50 -34.92
N TYR A 326 12.26 0.42 -35.53
CA TYR A 326 11.25 -0.58 -35.16
C TYR A 326 11.26 -1.85 -36.02
N ASN A 327 11.63 -1.78 -37.29
CA ASN A 327 11.49 -2.87 -38.27
C ASN A 327 12.50 -4.02 -38.08
N SER A 328 12.66 -4.54 -36.87
CA SER A 328 13.70 -5.50 -36.47
C SER A 328 13.25 -6.63 -35.53
N LEU A 329 11.97 -6.72 -35.15
CA LEU A 329 11.46 -7.88 -34.39
C LEU A 329 10.00 -8.22 -34.77
N HIS A 330 9.79 -9.29 -35.55
CA HIS A 330 9.17 -10.56 -35.09
C HIS A 330 8.54 -11.42 -36.22
N GLN A 331 8.95 -12.69 -36.29
CA GLN A 331 8.38 -13.87 -36.97
C GLN A 331 9.36 -15.07 -36.75
N THR A 332 9.00 -16.38 -36.68
CA THR A 332 7.79 -17.10 -36.17
C THR A 332 8.05 -18.62 -36.10
N VAL A 333 7.56 -19.33 -35.06
CA VAL A 333 7.42 -20.83 -34.89
C VAL A 333 8.69 -21.73 -35.02
N PRO A 334 8.68 -23.02 -34.60
CA PRO A 334 7.75 -23.80 -33.75
C PRO A 334 8.42 -24.46 -32.52
N ALA A 335 7.71 -25.38 -31.84
CA ALA A 335 8.12 -26.03 -30.58
C ALA A 335 8.43 -27.54 -30.74
N GLU A 336 9.31 -28.07 -29.89
CA GLU A 336 9.27 -29.45 -29.39
C GLU A 336 10.03 -29.58 -28.04
N GLU A 337 9.83 -30.69 -27.33
CA GLU A 337 10.06 -30.82 -25.87
C GLU A 337 11.53 -31.00 -25.45
N VAL A 338 11.90 -30.46 -24.28
CA VAL A 338 12.64 -31.13 -23.17
C VAL A 338 12.57 -30.20 -21.94
N LEU A 339 12.20 -30.73 -20.77
CA LEU A 339 12.32 -30.00 -19.49
C LEU A 339 13.80 -29.81 -19.14
N GLY A 340 14.26 -28.56 -19.02
CA GLY A 340 15.59 -28.22 -18.52
C GLY A 340 16.45 -27.31 -19.41
N CYS A 341 15.96 -26.85 -20.57
CA CYS A 341 16.72 -25.90 -21.40
C CYS A 341 16.76 -24.48 -20.79
N MET A 342 17.96 -24.01 -20.47
CA MET A 342 18.22 -22.60 -20.16
C MET A 342 18.58 -21.85 -21.45
N ASP A 343 17.61 -21.09 -21.96
CA ASP A 343 17.75 -20.31 -23.19
C ASP A 343 18.39 -18.93 -22.92
N PHE A 344 19.54 -18.63 -23.52
CA PHE A 344 20.02 -17.25 -23.68
C PHE A 344 20.28 -16.94 -25.16
N SER A 345 19.79 -15.79 -25.64
CA SER A 345 20.08 -15.33 -27.01
C SER A 345 21.05 -14.15 -27.01
N PHE A 346 22.03 -14.20 -27.91
CA PHE A 346 22.99 -13.11 -28.12
C PHE A 346 22.85 -12.58 -29.55
N ARG A 347 22.67 -11.26 -29.66
CA ARG A 347 22.48 -10.54 -30.92
C ARG A 347 23.70 -9.70 -31.27
N TRP A 348 24.31 -9.99 -32.41
CA TRP A 348 25.56 -9.35 -32.82
C TRP A 348 25.23 -8.10 -33.63
N SER A 349 26.00 -7.03 -33.44
CA SER A 349 25.86 -5.77 -34.22
C SER A 349 27.18 -5.16 -34.68
N ARG A 350 28.32 -5.78 -34.31
CA ARG A 350 29.66 -5.34 -34.65
C ARG A 350 30.58 -6.55 -34.82
N PRO A 351 31.61 -6.48 -35.70
CA PRO A 351 32.69 -7.46 -35.70
C PRO A 351 33.42 -7.49 -34.36
N HIS A 352 33.92 -8.67 -33.96
CA HIS A 352 34.70 -8.88 -32.73
C HIS A 352 33.95 -8.59 -31.41
N ASP A 353 32.62 -8.78 -31.42
CA ASP A 353 31.81 -8.61 -30.22
C ASP A 353 32.18 -9.67 -29.14
N THR A 354 32.04 -9.33 -27.87
CA THR A 354 32.28 -10.27 -26.76
C THR A 354 31.19 -10.20 -25.72
N THR A 355 30.69 -11.37 -25.33
CA THR A 355 29.68 -11.53 -24.30
C THR A 355 30.20 -12.43 -23.19
N THR A 356 29.95 -12.01 -21.95
CA THR A 356 30.15 -12.82 -20.74
C THR A 356 28.78 -13.05 -20.11
N TRP A 357 28.43 -14.30 -19.88
CA TRP A 357 27.32 -14.69 -19.03
C TRP A 357 27.86 -15.24 -17.70
N ASN A 358 27.45 -14.64 -16.59
CA ASN A 358 27.85 -15.06 -15.24
C ASN A 358 26.71 -15.92 -14.65
N VAL A 359 26.76 -17.23 -14.90
CA VAL A 359 25.72 -18.20 -14.54
C VAL A 359 25.45 -18.17 -13.03
N GLU A 360 26.52 -18.13 -12.21
CA GLU A 360 26.45 -18.07 -10.74
C GLU A 360 25.59 -16.90 -10.22
N GLN A 361 25.71 -15.72 -10.85
CA GLN A 361 25.02 -14.50 -10.40
C GLN A 361 23.53 -14.48 -10.76
N GLU A 362 23.15 -15.12 -11.85
CA GLU A 362 21.79 -15.08 -12.37
C GLU A 362 20.95 -16.28 -11.91
N LEU A 363 21.56 -17.45 -11.73
CA LEU A 363 20.88 -18.73 -11.56
C LEU A 363 21.41 -19.60 -10.40
N GLY A 364 22.54 -19.22 -9.80
CA GLY A 364 23.20 -20.03 -8.76
C GLY A 364 23.95 -21.24 -9.34
N VAL A 365 23.88 -22.37 -8.63
CA VAL A 365 24.64 -23.59 -8.93
C VAL A 365 24.01 -24.35 -10.11
N VAL A 366 24.72 -24.41 -11.25
CA VAL A 366 24.24 -25.09 -12.47
C VAL A 366 25.24 -26.15 -12.94
N PHE A 367 24.79 -27.40 -13.05
CA PHE A 367 25.47 -28.49 -13.76
C PHE A 367 24.73 -28.73 -15.07
N ALA A 368 25.42 -29.05 -16.17
CA ALA A 368 24.79 -29.41 -17.45
C ALA A 368 25.65 -30.43 -18.21
N GLU A 369 25.01 -31.27 -19.03
CA GLU A 369 25.70 -32.33 -19.80
C GLU A 369 26.10 -31.87 -21.20
N GLU A 370 25.35 -30.94 -21.80
CA GLU A 370 25.60 -30.43 -23.14
C GLU A 370 25.27 -28.93 -23.24
N LEU A 371 26.04 -28.21 -24.05
CA LEU A 371 25.70 -26.88 -24.55
C LEU A 371 25.28 -27.01 -26.02
N THR A 372 24.01 -26.76 -26.31
CA THR A 372 23.53 -26.60 -27.68
C THR A 372 23.58 -25.13 -28.08
N LEU A 373 24.12 -24.83 -29.26
CA LEU A 373 24.06 -23.53 -29.93
C LEU A 373 23.15 -23.66 -31.13
N GLU A 374 22.18 -22.75 -31.30
CA GLU A 374 21.22 -22.76 -32.41
C GLU A 374 21.20 -21.39 -33.10
N SER A 375 21.18 -21.36 -34.44
CA SER A 375 20.98 -20.11 -35.17
C SER A 375 19.48 -19.80 -35.33
N ILE A 376 18.95 -18.86 -34.53
CA ILE A 376 17.52 -18.53 -34.54
C ILE A 376 17.15 -17.65 -35.74
N ASN A 377 17.99 -16.66 -36.03
CA ASN A 377 17.76 -15.71 -37.11
C ASN A 377 19.07 -15.32 -37.77
N THR A 378 19.15 -15.56 -39.06
CA THR A 378 20.33 -15.32 -39.90
C THR A 378 20.22 -14.08 -40.78
N GLY A 379 19.04 -13.44 -40.81
CA GLY A 379 18.69 -12.41 -41.79
C GLY A 379 18.62 -12.93 -43.22
N GLY A 380 18.46 -14.24 -43.43
CA GLY A 380 18.47 -14.89 -44.75
C GLY A 380 19.87 -15.05 -45.37
N ASN A 381 20.94 -14.83 -44.61
CA ASN A 381 22.31 -14.99 -45.08
C ASN A 381 22.68 -16.48 -45.25
N LYS A 382 23.07 -16.87 -46.46
CA LYS A 382 23.71 -18.17 -46.74
C LYS A 382 25.13 -17.96 -47.22
N GLY A 383 26.09 -17.95 -46.30
CA GLY A 383 27.51 -17.67 -46.56
C GLY A 383 28.37 -18.93 -46.56
N THR A 384 29.35 -19.04 -47.46
CA THR A 384 30.37 -20.12 -47.41
C THR A 384 31.28 -20.05 -46.18
N ASN A 385 31.27 -18.93 -45.47
CA ASN A 385 31.96 -18.70 -44.21
C ASN A 385 30.96 -18.63 -43.01
N GLY A 386 29.69 -19.00 -43.28
CA GLY A 386 28.55 -18.93 -42.37
C GLY A 386 28.10 -17.54 -41.95
N VAL A 387 27.12 -17.54 -41.05
CA VAL A 387 26.40 -16.38 -40.52
C VAL A 387 27.10 -15.81 -39.29
N ALA A 388 27.64 -16.69 -38.45
CA ALA A 388 28.37 -16.33 -37.25
C ALA A 388 29.55 -17.28 -37.03
N GLY A 389 30.76 -16.71 -36.99
CA GLY A 389 32.00 -17.42 -36.63
C GLY A 389 32.35 -17.16 -35.17
N ILE A 390 32.21 -18.18 -34.33
CA ILE A 390 32.60 -18.17 -32.91
C ILE A 390 34.05 -18.64 -32.83
N SER A 391 34.95 -17.78 -32.34
CA SER A 391 36.39 -18.09 -32.22
C SER A 391 36.81 -18.54 -30.85
N GLU A 392 36.14 -18.05 -29.80
CA GLU A 392 36.36 -18.46 -28.43
C GLU A 392 35.00 -18.70 -27.78
N LEU A 393 34.81 -19.91 -27.27
CA LEU A 393 33.67 -20.30 -26.46
C LEU A 393 34.27 -20.98 -25.23
N LEU A 394 34.32 -20.25 -24.12
CA LEU A 394 35.01 -20.69 -22.90
C LEU A 394 33.98 -20.93 -21.81
N VAL A 395 33.98 -22.13 -21.24
CA VAL A 395 33.23 -22.46 -20.03
C VAL A 395 34.21 -22.42 -18.86
N THR A 396 33.88 -21.66 -17.82
CA THR A 396 34.63 -21.62 -16.55
C THR A 396 33.84 -22.36 -15.49
N TYR A 397 34.46 -23.40 -14.93
CA TYR A 397 33.88 -24.23 -13.87
C TYR A 397 34.26 -23.70 -12.47
N SER A 398 33.56 -24.15 -11.42
CA SER A 398 33.80 -23.67 -10.04
C SER A 398 35.11 -24.14 -9.40
N ASP A 399 35.76 -25.16 -9.97
CA ASP A 399 37.14 -25.54 -9.64
C ASP A 399 38.21 -24.62 -10.28
N GLY A 400 37.79 -23.67 -11.12
CA GLY A 400 38.65 -22.76 -11.86
C GLY A 400 39.20 -23.34 -13.17
N GLU A 401 38.78 -24.54 -13.58
CA GLU A 401 39.10 -25.06 -14.91
C GLU A 401 38.37 -24.25 -15.99
N ILE A 402 39.07 -23.97 -17.10
CA ILE A 402 38.52 -23.28 -18.25
C ILE A 402 38.61 -24.19 -19.47
N GLU A 403 37.46 -24.60 -19.97
CA GLU A 403 37.35 -25.47 -21.14
C GLU A 403 37.01 -24.63 -22.38
N ASN A 404 37.80 -24.80 -23.46
CA ASN A 404 37.57 -24.13 -24.73
C ASN A 404 36.78 -25.05 -25.67
N LEU A 405 35.49 -24.79 -25.78
CA LEU A 405 34.55 -25.61 -26.54
C LEU A 405 34.76 -25.53 -28.06
N VAL A 406 35.30 -24.41 -28.59
CA VAL A 406 35.70 -24.33 -30.01
C VAL A 406 36.83 -25.31 -30.29
N ARG A 407 37.80 -25.39 -29.38
CA ARG A 407 38.90 -26.36 -29.49
C ARG A 407 38.42 -27.80 -29.30
N LEU A 408 37.53 -28.04 -28.34
CA LEU A 408 36.92 -29.36 -28.13
C LEU A 408 36.20 -29.85 -29.40
N ALA A 409 35.39 -28.99 -30.03
CA ALA A 409 34.70 -29.32 -31.28
C ALA A 409 35.69 -29.54 -32.45
N TYR A 410 36.79 -28.79 -32.51
CA TYR A 410 37.87 -29.02 -33.48
C TYR A 410 38.50 -30.41 -33.29
N ASP A 411 38.83 -30.77 -32.04
CA ASP A 411 39.45 -32.06 -31.70
C ASP A 411 38.48 -33.24 -31.91
N LEU A 412 37.15 -33.00 -31.82
CA LEU A 412 36.08 -33.94 -32.18
C LEU A 412 35.77 -34.00 -33.70
N ASN A 413 36.40 -33.15 -34.52
CA ASN A 413 36.16 -33.01 -35.96
C ASN A 413 34.67 -32.72 -36.28
N ASP A 414 34.06 -31.79 -35.54
CA ASP A 414 32.68 -31.35 -35.76
C ASP A 414 32.51 -30.65 -37.13
N PRO A 415 31.44 -30.94 -37.91
CA PRO A 415 31.24 -30.39 -39.26
C PRO A 415 31.03 -28.86 -39.33
N HIS A 416 30.72 -28.22 -38.21
CA HIS A 416 30.58 -26.76 -38.10
C HIS A 416 31.92 -26.05 -37.88
N VAL A 417 33.00 -26.79 -37.59
CA VAL A 417 34.34 -26.22 -37.46
C VAL A 417 34.89 -25.86 -38.85
N TYR A 418 35.18 -24.57 -39.08
CA TYR A 418 35.70 -24.10 -40.36
C TYR A 418 37.19 -24.43 -40.52
N PRO A 419 37.61 -25.29 -41.48
CA PRO A 419 38.96 -25.88 -41.48
C PRO A 419 40.13 -24.91 -41.63
N LYS A 420 39.90 -23.65 -42.04
CA LYS A 420 40.95 -22.64 -42.22
C LYS A 420 41.14 -21.71 -41.03
N SER A 421 40.09 -21.49 -40.23
CA SER A 421 40.13 -20.56 -39.08
C SER A 421 39.98 -21.27 -37.75
N GLY A 422 39.52 -22.53 -37.74
CA GLY A 422 39.23 -23.29 -36.53
C GLY A 422 37.99 -22.80 -35.77
N GLN A 423 37.24 -21.84 -36.31
CA GLN A 423 36.04 -21.28 -35.68
C GLN A 423 34.86 -22.24 -35.80
N LEU A 424 33.95 -22.20 -34.82
CA LEU A 424 32.62 -22.79 -34.96
C LEU A 424 31.73 -21.87 -35.81
N VAL A 425 31.08 -22.43 -36.82
CA VAL A 425 30.35 -21.69 -37.84
C VAL A 425 28.95 -22.26 -38.04
N LEU A 426 27.95 -21.49 -37.60
CA LEU A 426 26.54 -21.66 -37.96
C LEU A 426 26.34 -21.09 -39.38
N ARG A 427 25.79 -21.89 -40.31
CA ARG A 427 25.74 -21.61 -41.75
C ARG A 427 24.35 -21.25 -42.24
N GLU A 428 23.32 -21.87 -41.68
CA GLU A 428 21.91 -21.65 -42.00
C GLU A 428 21.07 -21.46 -40.73
N GLU A 429 19.83 -21.00 -40.92
CA GLU A 429 18.85 -20.82 -39.84
C GLU A 429 18.33 -22.19 -39.40
N GLY A 430 18.29 -22.44 -38.09
CA GLY A 430 18.07 -23.76 -37.51
C GLY A 430 19.31 -24.67 -37.48
N ASP A 431 20.49 -24.22 -37.92
CA ASP A 431 21.73 -24.97 -37.66
C ASP A 431 21.95 -25.10 -36.14
N THR A 432 22.27 -26.31 -35.69
CA THR A 432 22.53 -26.62 -34.28
C THR A 432 23.88 -27.30 -34.07
N ILE A 433 24.67 -26.79 -33.13
CA ILE A 433 25.94 -27.36 -32.67
C ILE A 433 25.72 -27.87 -31.24
N VAL A 434 25.92 -29.16 -30.99
CA VAL A 434 25.81 -29.75 -29.63
C VAL A 434 27.21 -30.08 -29.14
N ILE A 435 27.63 -29.44 -28.04
CA ILE A 435 28.96 -29.64 -27.46
C ILE A 435 28.81 -30.28 -26.08
N PRO A 436 29.44 -31.44 -25.81
CA PRO A 436 29.40 -32.05 -24.50
C PRO A 436 30.15 -31.19 -23.47
N LEU A 437 29.64 -31.19 -22.24
CA LEU A 437 30.19 -30.48 -21.08
C LEU A 437 30.58 -31.48 -19.98
N GLN A 438 31.43 -31.04 -19.05
CA GLN A 438 31.77 -31.81 -17.86
C GLN A 438 30.62 -31.79 -16.84
N SER A 439 29.67 -32.71 -16.98
CA SER A 439 28.44 -32.80 -16.17
C SER A 439 28.62 -32.92 -14.65
N THR A 440 29.81 -33.33 -14.21
CA THR A 440 30.19 -33.41 -12.79
C THR A 440 30.69 -32.09 -12.20
N LYS A 441 30.77 -31.02 -13.00
CA LYS A 441 31.26 -29.71 -12.60
C LYS A 441 30.19 -28.62 -12.73
N GLU A 442 30.18 -27.74 -11.74
CA GLU A 442 29.33 -26.55 -11.71
C GLU A 442 29.91 -25.48 -12.65
N ILE A 443 29.03 -24.91 -13.49
CA ILE A 443 29.35 -23.88 -14.45
C ILE A 443 29.17 -22.50 -13.80
N VAL A 444 30.25 -21.74 -13.67
CA VAL A 444 30.23 -20.39 -13.10
C VAL A 444 30.01 -19.33 -14.16
N LYS A 445 30.64 -19.49 -15.33
CA LYS A 445 30.67 -18.47 -16.38
C LYS A 445 30.82 -19.07 -17.77
N ILE A 446 30.09 -18.52 -18.73
CA ILE A 446 30.24 -18.81 -20.16
C ILE A 446 30.67 -17.52 -20.86
N PHE A 447 31.76 -17.58 -21.61
CA PHE A 447 32.30 -16.47 -22.40
C PHE A 447 32.24 -16.82 -23.89
N VAL A 448 31.72 -15.90 -24.70
CA VAL A 448 31.57 -16.04 -26.14
C VAL A 448 32.26 -14.88 -26.85
N LYS A 449 33.10 -15.18 -27.84
CA LYS A 449 33.73 -14.22 -28.73
C LYS A 449 33.36 -14.46 -30.19
N ALA A 450 32.97 -13.36 -30.84
CA ALA A 450 32.38 -13.30 -32.15
C ALA A 450 33.35 -12.75 -33.21
N ASP A 451 34.29 -13.56 -33.71
CA ASP A 451 35.22 -13.13 -34.77
C ASP A 451 34.63 -13.36 -36.19
N SER A 452 33.52 -12.70 -36.49
CA SER A 452 32.87 -12.73 -37.81
C SER A 452 32.91 -11.39 -38.53
N TRP A 453 33.04 -11.46 -39.86
CA TRP A 453 32.79 -10.35 -40.78
C TRP A 453 31.29 -10.30 -41.14
N ILE A 454 30.41 -10.22 -40.14
CA ILE A 454 29.01 -9.85 -40.40
C ILE A 454 29.00 -8.41 -40.92
N SER A 455 28.22 -8.13 -41.96
CA SER A 455 28.02 -6.76 -42.45
C SER A 455 27.51 -5.88 -41.29
N PRO A 456 28.03 -4.66 -41.07
CA PRO A 456 27.64 -3.82 -39.92
C PRO A 456 26.13 -3.60 -39.73
N ASP A 457 25.35 -3.78 -40.79
CA ASP A 457 23.91 -3.55 -40.83
C ASP A 457 23.05 -4.81 -40.57
N GLN A 458 23.68 -5.98 -40.36
CA GLN A 458 22.97 -7.26 -40.20
C GLN A 458 23.05 -7.79 -38.77
N LYS A 459 21.93 -8.35 -38.30
CA LYS A 459 21.75 -8.91 -36.96
C LYS A 459 21.65 -10.42 -37.07
N ALA A 460 22.63 -11.14 -36.53
CA ALA A 460 22.52 -12.57 -36.28
C ALA A 460 22.07 -12.79 -34.82
N GLU A 461 21.18 -13.75 -34.59
CA GLU A 461 20.74 -14.15 -33.26
C GLU A 461 21.04 -15.63 -33.02
N ILE A 462 21.88 -15.90 -32.01
CA ILE A 462 22.31 -17.24 -31.62
C ILE A 462 21.68 -17.57 -30.28
N LYS A 463 20.94 -18.67 -30.22
CA LYS A 463 20.49 -19.32 -28.99
C LYS A 463 21.62 -20.14 -28.40
N PHE A 464 21.68 -20.16 -27.10
CA PHE A 464 22.47 -21.09 -26.32
C PHE A 464 21.54 -21.79 -25.34
N GLN A 465 21.74 -23.10 -25.20
CA GLN A 465 20.86 -23.99 -24.45
C GLN A 465 21.71 -24.97 -23.64
N LEU A 466 21.65 -24.88 -22.31
CA LEU A 466 22.18 -25.92 -21.44
C LEU A 466 21.17 -27.07 -21.36
N ARG A 467 21.58 -28.29 -21.72
CA ARG A 467 20.74 -29.51 -21.67
C ARG A 467 21.08 -30.37 -20.47
N ASN A 468 20.08 -31.12 -20.00
CA ASN A 468 20.12 -31.95 -18.80
C ASN A 468 20.63 -31.17 -17.57
N ALA A 469 20.24 -29.89 -17.49
CA ALA A 469 20.70 -29.01 -16.44
C ALA A 469 20.12 -29.44 -15.09
N THR A 470 20.98 -29.80 -14.13
CA THR A 470 20.57 -30.14 -12.77
C THR A 470 21.02 -29.03 -11.82
N VAL A 471 20.05 -28.43 -11.14
CA VAL A 471 20.30 -27.70 -9.89
C VAL A 471 20.33 -28.76 -8.80
N PRO A 472 21.39 -28.89 -7.99
CA PRO A 472 21.38 -29.81 -6.87
C PRO A 472 20.25 -29.40 -5.93
N GLN A 473 19.31 -30.31 -5.67
CA GLN A 473 18.47 -30.16 -4.50
C GLN A 473 19.43 -30.13 -3.30
N THR A 474 19.54 -28.97 -2.66
CA THR A 474 20.28 -28.85 -1.40
C THR A 474 19.67 -29.83 -0.42
N LEU A 475 20.41 -30.87 -0.07
CA LEU A 475 20.08 -31.83 0.98
C LEU A 475 20.07 -31.10 2.33
N ASN A 476 18.93 -30.50 2.65
CA ASN A 476 18.57 -29.94 3.95
C ASN A 476 17.88 -31.00 4.81
#